data_AF-X1IKD3-F1
#
_entry.id   AF-X1IKD3-F1
#
_cell.length_a   1.000
_cell.length_b   1.000
_cell.length_c   1.000
_cell.angle_alpha   90.00
_cell.angle_beta   90.00
_cell.angle_gamma   90.00
#
_symmetry.space_group_name_H-M   'P 1'
#
loop_
_entity.id
_entity.type
_entity.pdbx_description
1 polymer ?
#
loop_
_entity_poly.entity_id
_entity_poly.type
_entity_poly.pdbx_seq_one_letter_code
_entity_poly.pdbx_strand_id
1 'polypeptide(L)'
;LRCHPDVLNSRLEKRNYKEGKIKENVQAEILGDCVSFLLEKKIIKTIMEIDTTNENFEEIAEDMVSIIKNDKGFEKYALGKVDWLEELFTSNRMNEFFE
;
A
#
# COMPACT_ATOMS: atom_id res chain seq x y z
N LEU A 1 -3.53 4.19 2.19
CA LEU A 1 -3.85 3.27 1.08
C LEU A 1 -2.59 2.53 0.71
N ARG A 2 -2.70 1.26 0.36
CA ARG A 2 -1.62 0.38 -0.09
C ARG A 2 -2.01 -0.25 -1.42
N CYS A 3 -1.04 -0.76 -2.17
CA CYS A 3 -1.28 -1.43 -3.44
C CYS A 3 -0.16 -2.42 -3.72
N HIS A 4 -0.50 -3.62 -4.20
CA HIS A 4 0.49 -4.62 -4.56
C HIS A 4 1.47 -4.05 -5.62
N PRO A 5 2.79 -4.31 -5.49
CA PRO A 5 3.83 -3.78 -6.39
C PRO A 5 3.56 -4.01 -7.88
N ASP A 6 3.13 -5.22 -8.26
CA ASP A 6 2.80 -5.58 -9.66
C ASP A 6 1.69 -4.69 -10.26
N VAL A 7 0.64 -4.44 -9.46
CA VAL A 7 -0.50 -3.61 -9.87
C VAL A 7 -0.09 -2.14 -9.92
N LEU A 8 0.70 -1.69 -8.94
CA LEU A 8 1.22 -0.32 -8.92
C LEU A 8 2.11 -0.04 -10.13
N ASN A 9 3.02 -0.95 -10.48
CA ASN A 9 3.87 -0.83 -11.67
C ASN A 9 3.01 -0.64 -12.93
N SER A 10 2.06 -1.54 -13.15
CA SER A 10 1.13 -1.49 -14.29
C SER A 10 0.32 -0.19 -14.35
N ARG A 11 -0.13 0.33 -13.20
CA ARG A 11 -0.87 1.60 -13.11
C ARG A 11 0.00 2.80 -13.45
N LEU A 12 1.27 2.81 -13.04
CA LEU A 12 2.20 3.91 -13.31
C LEU A 12 2.70 3.90 -14.77
N GLU A 13 2.87 2.72 -15.38
CA GLU A 13 3.14 2.57 -16.81
C GLU A 13 2.00 3.16 -17.65
N LYS A 14 0.74 2.82 -17.32
CA LYS A 14 -0.46 3.40 -17.98
C LYS A 14 -0.54 4.93 -17.85
N ARG A 15 0.07 5.51 -16.81
CA ARG A 15 0.20 6.97 -16.61
C ARG A 15 1.37 7.58 -17.38
N ASN A 16 2.12 6.78 -18.15
CA ASN A 16 3.26 7.19 -18.94
C ASN A 16 4.39 7.83 -18.10
N TYR A 17 4.62 7.29 -16.90
CA TYR A 17 5.74 7.71 -16.06
C TYR A 17 7.05 7.16 -16.64
N LYS A 18 8.15 7.88 -16.43
CA LYS A 18 9.49 7.37 -16.79
C LYS A 18 9.83 6.16 -15.94
N GLU A 19 10.46 5.15 -16.54
CA GLU A 19 10.85 3.90 -15.88
C GLU A 19 11.52 4.10 -14.51
N GLY A 20 12.54 4.97 -14.42
CA GLY A 20 13.21 5.25 -13.15
C GLY A 20 12.27 5.80 -12.06
N LYS A 21 11.26 6.60 -12.44
CA LYS A 21 10.24 7.11 -11.52
C LYS A 21 9.25 6.01 -11.11
N ILE A 22 8.91 5.11 -12.04
CA ILE A 22 8.07 3.94 -11.74
C ILE A 22 8.78 3.07 -10.70
N LYS A 23 10.03 2.68 -10.98
CA LYS A 23 10.87 1.89 -10.06
C LYS A 23 10.95 2.52 -8.68
N GLU A 24 11.26 3.81 -8.59
CA GLU A 24 11.30 4.56 -7.32
C GLU A 24 9.98 4.49 -6.55
N ASN A 25 8.84 4.71 -7.21
CA ASN A 25 7.53 4.70 -6.55
C ASN A 25 7.12 3.30 -6.09
N VAL A 26 7.44 2.27 -6.88
CA VAL A 26 7.15 0.87 -6.52
C VAL A 26 8.03 0.42 -5.36
N GLN A 27 9.32 0.74 -5.37
CA GLN A 27 10.23 0.47 -4.25
C GLN A 27 9.78 1.17 -2.96
N ALA A 28 9.32 2.41 -3.04
CA ALA A 28 8.79 3.14 -1.89
C ALA A 28 7.55 2.46 -1.27
N GLU A 29 6.67 1.90 -2.10
CA GLU A 29 5.50 1.13 -1.64
C GLU A 29 5.91 -0.21 -1.00
N ILE A 30 6.91 -0.90 -1.56
CA ILE A 30 7.46 -2.14 -1.00
C ILE A 30 8.08 -1.89 0.38
N LEU A 31 8.86 -0.81 0.50
CA LEU A 31 9.53 -0.43 1.75
C LEU A 31 8.58 0.21 2.78
N GLY A 32 7.32 0.48 2.42
CA GLY A 32 6.36 1.12 3.31
C GLY A 32 6.72 2.57 3.66
N ASP A 33 7.38 3.30 2.77
CA ASP A 33 7.96 4.63 3.04
C ASP A 33 6.91 5.64 3.53
N CYS A 34 5.73 5.65 2.90
CA CYS A 34 4.61 6.51 3.33
C CYS A 34 4.14 6.20 4.75
N VAL A 35 4.10 4.91 5.12
CA VAL A 35 3.67 4.47 6.45
C VAL A 35 4.73 4.83 7.49
N SER A 36 6.00 4.58 7.17
CA SER A 36 7.15 4.96 8.00
C SER A 36 7.15 6.46 8.30
N PHE A 37 6.96 7.29 7.27
CA PHE A 37 6.86 8.74 7.41
C PHE A 37 5.73 9.15 8.38
N LEU A 38 4.55 8.53 8.30
CA LEU A 38 3.43 8.84 9.19
C LEU A 38 3.74 8.48 10.66
N LEU A 39 4.43 7.36 10.89
CA LEU A 39 4.87 6.94 12.22
C LEU A 39 5.91 7.91 12.81
N GLU A 40 6.89 8.33 12.00
CA GLU A 40 7.91 9.28 12.41
C GLU A 40 7.33 10.65 12.79
N LYS A 41 6.30 11.09 12.07
CA LYS A 41 5.60 12.35 12.37
C LYS A 41 4.81 12.32 13.67
N LYS A 42 4.72 11.18 14.36
CA LYS A 42 4.00 10.99 15.63
C LYS A 42 2.59 11.59 15.59
N ILE A 43 1.93 11.45 14.45
CA ILE A 43 0.56 11.93 14.32
C ILE A 43 -0.29 11.07 15.26
N ILE A 44 -0.89 11.68 16.29
CA ILE A 44 -1.68 11.02 17.35
C ILE A 44 -3.05 10.57 16.81
N LYS A 45 -3.09 10.03 15.59
CA LYS A 45 -4.30 9.55 14.93
C LYS A 45 -4.13 8.08 14.60
N THR A 46 -5.24 7.35 14.63
CA THR A 46 -5.30 5.97 14.16
C THR A 46 -4.83 5.91 12.70
N ILE A 47 -3.76 5.16 12.45
CA ILE A 47 -3.29 4.85 11.09
C ILE A 47 -3.92 3.51 10.71
N MET A 48 -4.50 3.47 9.51
CA MET A 48 -5.06 2.25 8.94
C MET A 48 -4.50 2.01 7.53
N GLU A 49 -4.30 0.75 7.21
CA GLU A 49 -3.83 0.29 5.91
C GLU A 49 -4.99 -0.34 5.16
N ILE A 50 -5.32 0.24 4.01
CA ILE A 50 -6.36 -0.27 3.13
C ILE A 50 -5.67 -0.70 1.86
N ASP A 51 -5.66 -2.01 1.60
CA ASP A 51 -5.19 -2.56 0.33
C ASP A 51 -6.21 -2.28 -0.77
N THR A 52 -5.74 -1.67 -1.86
CA THR A 52 -6.53 -1.27 -3.03
C THR A 52 -6.11 -2.02 -4.29
N THR A 53 -5.45 -3.16 -4.12
CA THR A 53 -4.98 -4.02 -5.21
C THR A 53 -6.14 -4.50 -6.07
N ASN A 54 -7.21 -4.99 -5.43
CA ASN A 54 -8.41 -5.45 -6.13
C ASN A 54 -9.39 -4.26 -6.29
N GLU A 55 -9.71 -3.91 -7.53
CA GLU A 55 -10.23 -2.58 -7.92
C GLU A 55 -11.72 -2.30 -7.61
N ASN A 56 -12.28 -2.81 -6.50
CA ASN A 56 -13.66 -2.45 -6.12
C ASN A 56 -13.68 -1.15 -5.30
N PHE A 57 -13.77 -0.02 -6.01
CA PHE A 57 -13.74 1.31 -5.40
C PHE A 57 -14.95 1.58 -4.51
N GLU A 58 -16.12 1.02 -4.85
CA GLU A 58 -17.33 1.13 -4.06
C GLU A 58 -17.16 0.47 -2.69
N GLU A 59 -16.64 -0.76 -2.65
CA GLU A 59 -16.33 -1.47 -1.39
C GLU A 59 -15.30 -0.72 -0.57
N ILE A 60 -14.22 -0.21 -1.19
CA ILE A 60 -13.19 0.58 -0.50
C ILE A 60 -13.80 1.85 0.12
N ALA A 61 -14.69 2.53 -0.60
CA ALA A 61 -15.36 3.73 -0.09
C ALA A 61 -16.30 3.41 1.08
N GLU A 62 -17.06 2.32 0.98
CA GLU A 62 -17.92 1.83 2.06
C GLU A 62 -17.11 1.45 3.31
N ASP A 63 -15.97 0.78 3.13
CA ASP A 63 -15.04 0.44 4.20
C ASP A 63 -14.51 1.71 4.89
N MET A 64 -14.10 2.73 4.13
CA MET A 64 -13.66 4.01 4.68
C MET A 64 -14.75 4.73 5.47
N VAL A 65 -15.99 4.74 4.96
CA VAL A 65 -17.13 5.34 5.68
C VAL A 65 -17.40 4.58 6.99
N SER A 66 -17.31 3.26 6.96
CA SER A 66 -17.50 2.41 8.14
C SER A 66 -16.42 2.66 9.20
N ILE A 67 -15.16 2.80 8.76
CA ILE A 67 -14.01 3.19 9.60
C ILE A 67 -14.28 4.51 10.33
N ILE A 68 -14.73 5.53 9.59
CA ILE A 68 -15.00 6.86 10.15
C ILE A 68 -16.17 6.82 11.16
N LYS A 69 -17.19 6.01 10.88
CA LYS A 69 -18.38 5.87 11.75
C LYS A 69 -18.15 4.99 12.97
N ASN A 70 -17.03 4.27 13.04
CA ASN A 70 -16.68 3.32 14.10
C ASN A 70 -17.68 2.15 14.22
N ASP A 71 -18.28 1.72 13.10
CA ASP A 71 -19.35 0.70 13.03
C ASP A 71 -18.87 -0.77 13.24
N LYS A 72 -17.63 -0.96 13.72
CA LYS A 72 -16.88 -2.23 13.99
C LYS A 72 -16.19 -2.87 12.78
N GLY A 73 -15.12 -3.64 13.05
CA GLY A 73 -14.45 -4.51 12.07
C GLY A 73 -13.14 -4.00 11.45
N PHE A 74 -12.40 -3.11 12.14
CA PHE A 74 -11.20 -2.46 11.56
C PHE A 74 -9.87 -3.19 11.80
N GLU A 75 -9.88 -4.30 12.54
CA GLU A 75 -8.69 -5.14 12.79
C GLU A 75 -8.03 -5.60 11.48
N LYS A 76 -8.82 -5.78 10.40
CA LYS A 76 -8.30 -6.11 9.06
C LYS A 76 -7.48 -4.98 8.43
N TYR A 77 -7.70 -3.73 8.85
CA TYR A 77 -6.97 -2.54 8.39
C TYR A 77 -5.93 -2.06 9.39
N ALA A 78 -5.66 -2.86 10.43
CA ALA A 78 -4.63 -2.53 11.39
C ALA A 78 -3.28 -2.38 10.68
N LEU A 79 -2.45 -1.49 11.22
CA LEU A 79 -1.11 -1.26 10.75
C LEU A 79 -0.29 -2.56 10.75
N GLY A 80 0.51 -2.78 9.71
CA GLY A 80 1.40 -3.94 9.59
C GLY A 80 0.69 -5.20 9.11
N LYS A 81 -0.53 -5.10 8.57
CA LYS A 81 -1.22 -6.21 7.91
C LYS A 81 -0.78 -6.37 6.45
N VAL A 82 -0.21 -5.31 5.86
CA VAL A 82 0.27 -5.31 4.48
C VAL A 82 1.80 -5.20 4.48
N ASP A 83 2.46 -6.32 4.17
CA ASP A 83 3.92 -6.41 4.08
C ASP A 83 4.35 -7.02 2.73
N TRP A 84 4.49 -6.15 1.72
CA TRP A 84 4.97 -6.54 0.40
C TRP A 84 6.44 -6.94 0.40
N LEU A 85 7.23 -6.44 1.35
CA LEU A 85 8.64 -6.79 1.46
C LEU A 85 8.78 -8.25 1.88
N GLU A 86 8.05 -8.67 2.92
CA GLU A 86 8.00 -10.06 3.37
C GLU A 86 7.45 -10.98 2.27
N GLU A 87 6.39 -10.56 1.58
CA GLU A 87 5.79 -11.33 0.48
C GLU A 87 6.77 -11.56 -0.67
N LEU A 88 7.43 -10.50 -1.17
CA LEU A 88 8.40 -10.58 -2.26
C LEU A 88 9.68 -11.32 -1.86
N PHE A 89 10.13 -11.16 -0.61
CA PHE A 89 11.26 -11.92 -0.09
C PHE A 89 10.95 -13.41 -0.04
N THR A 90 9.79 -13.79 0.51
CA THR A 90 9.38 -15.19 0.65
C THR A 90 9.13 -15.86 -0.70
N SER A 91 8.67 -15.09 -1.69
CA SER A 91 8.49 -15.57 -3.07
C SER A 91 9.76 -15.51 -3.94
N ASN A 92 10.91 -15.05 -3.39
CA ASN A 92 12.17 -14.88 -4.11
C ASN A 92 12.05 -13.93 -5.33
N ARG A 93 11.22 -12.90 -5.20
CA ARG A 93 10.91 -11.89 -6.24
C ARG A 93 11.56 -10.53 -6.00
N MET A 94 12.39 -10.38 -4.97
CA MET A 94 13.03 -9.10 -4.61
C MET A 94 13.81 -8.47 -5.77
N ASN A 95 14.50 -9.29 -6.56
CA ASN A 95 15.35 -8.81 -7.65
C ASN A 95 14.54 -8.19 -8.81
N GLU A 96 13.25 -8.49 -8.92
CA GLU A 96 12.37 -7.87 -9.94
C GLU A 96 12.25 -6.36 -9.76
N PHE A 97 12.42 -5.86 -8.53
CA PHE A 97 12.22 -4.46 -8.19
C PHE A 97 13.49 -3.76 -7.71
N PHE A 98 14.51 -4.48 -7.24
CA PHE A 98 15.71 -3.91 -6.62
C PHE A 98 17.02 -4.13 -7.40
N GLU A 99 17.02 -4.89 -8.50
CA GLU A 99 18.11 -4.89 -9.49
C GLU A 99 17.90 -3.78 -10.53
#